data_AF-A0A7J7LAQ3-F1
#
_entry.id   AF-A0A7J7LAQ3-F1
#
_cell.length_a   1.000
_cell.length_b   1.000
_cell.length_c   1.000
_cell.angle_alpha   90.00
_cell.angle_beta   90.00
_cell.angle_gamma   90.00
#
_symmetry.space_group_name_H-M   'P 1'
#
loop_
_entity.id
_entity.type
_entity.pdbx_description
1 polymer ?
#
loop_
_entity_poly.entity_id
_entity_poly.type
_entity_poly.pdbx_seq_one_letter_code
_entity_poly.pdbx_strand_id
1 'polypeptide(L)'
;MTMKKNAMRDELEKLRTLNQVLTVQQLQGRDALNKAKETLVFGWKDSTDGRSAIGVKLFGALDSKPFLVVSYRKYSSSEVAQEKSTQIFSLWEKELSNPTWHPFNVIEIHGEHQEVIHDDEKLLKLKKDWGDDAYNVVRTVLTELNDYNPSRRYVVPELWNYVEDKKVTLAEAIKVLLNNLQ
;
A
#
# COMPACT_ATOMS: atom_id res chain seq x y z
N MET A 1 8.73 -48.56 -30.53
CA MET A 1 9.29 -47.57 -29.56
C MET A 1 9.14 -46.11 -30.05
N THR A 2 9.35 -45.82 -31.34
CA THR A 2 9.31 -44.47 -31.93
C THR A 2 7.93 -43.80 -31.97
N MET A 3 6.84 -44.54 -32.25
CA MET A 3 5.49 -43.95 -32.31
C MET A 3 4.98 -43.42 -30.96
N LYS A 4 5.24 -44.14 -29.86
CA LYS A 4 4.91 -43.65 -28.50
C LYS A 4 5.68 -42.37 -28.15
N LYS A 5 6.95 -42.28 -28.55
CA LYS A 5 7.79 -41.09 -28.31
C LYS A 5 7.27 -39.86 -29.07
N ASN A 6 6.79 -40.05 -30.30
CA ASN A 6 6.21 -38.97 -31.10
C ASN A 6 4.85 -38.52 -30.54
N ALA A 7 3.95 -39.46 -30.20
CA ALA A 7 2.67 -39.12 -29.57
C ALA A 7 2.85 -38.33 -28.26
N MET A 8 3.81 -38.75 -27.43
CA MET A 8 4.14 -38.04 -26.18
C MET A 8 4.72 -36.64 -26.43
N ARG A 9 5.45 -36.46 -27.54
CA ARG A 9 5.97 -35.15 -27.96
C ARG A 9 4.85 -34.22 -28.40
N ASP A 10 3.90 -34.74 -29.17
CA ASP A 10 2.75 -33.97 -29.65
C ASP A 10 1.82 -33.58 -28.49
N GLU A 11 1.62 -34.48 -27.52
CA GLU A 11 0.86 -34.20 -26.30
C GLU A 11 1.55 -33.14 -25.42
N LEU A 12 2.87 -33.22 -25.27
CA LEU A 12 3.65 -32.20 -24.55
C LEU A 12 3.51 -30.83 -25.22
N GLU A 13 3.55 -30.78 -26.55
CA GLU A 13 3.40 -29.52 -27.29
C GLU A 13 1.99 -28.93 -27.13
N LYS A 14 0.95 -29.77 -27.20
CA LYS A 14 -0.43 -29.35 -26.92
C LYS A 14 -0.59 -28.78 -25.51
N LEU A 15 -0.01 -29.43 -24.50
CA LEU A 15 -0.03 -28.96 -23.12
C LEU A 15 0.69 -27.61 -22.96
N ARG A 16 1.82 -27.42 -23.65
CA ARG A 16 2.54 -26.14 -23.66
C ARG A 16 1.70 -25.02 -24.29
N THR A 17 1.10 -25.28 -25.46
CA THR A 17 0.23 -24.31 -26.12
C THR A 17 -0.98 -23.96 -25.24
N LEU A 18 -1.62 -24.96 -24.62
CA LEU A 18 -2.74 -24.72 -23.72
C LEU A 18 -2.33 -23.88 -22.51
N ASN A 19 -1.18 -24.18 -21.90
CA ASN A 19 -0.66 -23.43 -20.76
C ASN A 19 -0.39 -21.95 -21.13
N GLN A 20 0.19 -21.70 -22.31
CA GLN A 20 0.39 -20.34 -22.81
C GLN A 20 -0.94 -19.59 -23.00
N VAL A 21 -1.95 -20.22 -23.60
CA VAL A 21 -3.28 -19.61 -23.78
C VAL A 21 -3.92 -19.28 -22.44
N LEU A 22 -3.92 -20.22 -21.49
CA LEU A 22 -4.48 -20.01 -20.15
C LEU A 22 -3.76 -18.88 -19.42
N THR A 23 -2.44 -18.80 -19.55
CA THR A 23 -1.64 -17.71 -18.96
C THR A 23 -2.07 -16.36 -19.51
N VAL A 24 -2.22 -16.24 -20.83
CA VAL A 24 -2.69 -14.99 -21.46
C VAL A 24 -4.09 -14.61 -20.99
N GLN A 25 -5.03 -15.57 -20.94
CA GLN A 25 -6.40 -15.33 -20.47
C GLN A 25 -6.44 -14.89 -19.01
N GLN A 26 -5.65 -15.53 -18.13
CA GLN A 26 -5.55 -15.12 -16.73
C GLN A 26 -5.00 -13.70 -16.59
N LEU A 27 -3.96 -13.35 -17.36
CA LEU A 27 -3.40 -12.01 -17.34
C LEU A 27 -4.41 -10.96 -17.80
N GLN A 28 -5.16 -11.24 -18.87
CA GLN A 28 -6.22 -10.35 -19.36
C GLN A 28 -7.34 -10.17 -18.34
N GLY A 29 -7.81 -11.25 -17.72
CA GLY A 29 -8.84 -11.18 -16.68
C GLY A 29 -8.37 -10.39 -15.46
N ARG A 30 -7.12 -10.57 -15.04
CA ARG A 30 -6.52 -9.81 -13.93
C ARG A 30 -6.39 -8.32 -14.26
N ASP A 31 -5.98 -7.99 -15.48
CA ASP A 31 -5.88 -6.60 -15.95
C ASP A 31 -7.26 -5.91 -15.97
N ALA A 32 -8.28 -6.58 -16.52
CA ALA A 32 -9.65 -6.05 -16.52
C ALA A 32 -10.19 -5.84 -15.10
N LEU A 33 -9.94 -6.79 -14.19
CA LEU A 33 -10.36 -6.66 -12.78
C LEU A 33 -9.63 -5.50 -12.08
N ASN A 34 -8.33 -5.33 -12.33
CA ASN A 34 -7.56 -4.23 -11.75
C ASN A 34 -8.04 -2.87 -12.26
N LYS A 35 -8.28 -2.75 -13.58
CA LYS A 35 -8.86 -1.52 -14.16
C LYS A 35 -10.24 -1.20 -13.58
N ALA A 36 -11.09 -2.19 -13.38
CA ALA A 36 -12.39 -2.00 -12.74
C ALA A 36 -12.25 -1.52 -11.29
N LYS A 37 -11.32 -2.09 -10.53
CA LYS A 37 -10.99 -1.64 -9.16
C LYS A 37 -10.49 -0.20 -9.14
N GLU A 38 -9.53 0.13 -9.97
CA GLU A 38 -8.97 1.48 -10.08
C GLU A 38 -10.07 2.48 -10.42
N THR A 39 -10.87 2.19 -11.45
CA THR A 39 -12.00 3.04 -11.84
C THR A 39 -12.97 3.28 -10.68
N LEU A 40 -13.30 2.22 -9.94
CA LEU A 40 -14.21 2.32 -8.80
C LEU A 40 -13.62 3.15 -7.65
N VAL A 41 -12.35 2.93 -7.30
CA VAL A 41 -11.63 3.69 -6.26
C VAL A 41 -11.58 5.18 -6.63
N PHE A 42 -11.21 5.51 -7.87
CA PHE A 42 -11.15 6.89 -8.34
C PHE A 42 -12.53 7.54 -8.36
N GLY A 43 -13.55 6.86 -8.89
CA GLY A 43 -14.92 7.38 -8.90
C GLY A 43 -15.51 7.59 -7.50
N TRP A 44 -15.11 6.76 -6.51
CA TRP A 44 -15.57 6.89 -5.13
C TRP A 44 -15.08 8.18 -4.47
N LYS A 45 -13.85 8.61 -4.78
CA LYS A 45 -13.26 9.84 -4.25
C LYS A 45 -14.12 11.06 -4.58
N ASP A 46 -14.72 11.08 -5.76
CA ASP A 46 -15.55 12.18 -6.25
C ASP A 46 -17.02 12.07 -5.81
N SER A 47 -17.45 10.88 -5.38
CA SER A 47 -18.86 10.57 -5.12
C SER A 47 -19.28 10.64 -3.65
N THR A 48 -18.34 10.78 -2.72
CA THR A 48 -18.65 10.82 -1.28
C THR A 48 -18.43 12.21 -0.69
N ASP A 49 -19.34 12.63 0.18
CA ASP A 49 -19.28 13.89 0.92
C ASP A 49 -18.36 13.83 2.16
N GLY A 50 -17.52 12.79 2.26
CA GLY A 50 -16.64 12.53 3.41
C GLY A 50 -17.36 12.04 4.68
N ARG A 51 -18.69 11.87 4.67
CA ARG A 51 -19.47 11.39 5.84
C ARG A 51 -19.89 9.92 5.73
N SER A 52 -19.58 9.27 4.61
CA SER A 52 -19.81 7.84 4.39
C SER A 52 -18.89 6.98 5.27
N ALA A 53 -19.40 5.85 5.77
CA ALA A 53 -18.59 4.83 6.43
C ALA A 53 -17.50 4.25 5.50
N ILE A 54 -17.74 4.28 4.19
CA ILE A 54 -16.81 3.83 3.16
C ILE A 54 -16.19 5.02 2.44
N GLY A 55 -14.86 5.03 2.36
CA GLY A 55 -14.10 6.00 1.58
C GLY A 55 -12.81 5.40 1.00
N VAL A 56 -11.95 6.26 0.47
CA VAL A 56 -10.65 5.86 -0.07
C VAL A 56 -9.55 6.12 0.96
N LYS A 57 -8.92 5.05 1.44
CA LYS A 57 -7.73 5.12 2.29
C LYS A 57 -6.47 5.04 1.41
N LEU A 58 -5.49 5.89 1.70
CA LEU A 58 -4.20 5.93 1.02
C LEU A 58 -3.15 5.20 1.88
N PHE A 59 -2.93 3.92 1.62
CA PHE A 59 -1.93 3.14 2.35
C PHE A 59 -0.52 3.54 1.93
N GLY A 60 0.33 3.79 2.91
CA GLY A 60 1.71 4.21 2.69
C GLY A 60 1.87 5.72 2.42
N ALA A 61 0.81 6.52 2.56
CA ALA A 61 0.90 7.97 2.46
C ALA A 61 1.31 8.59 3.81
N LEU A 62 2.36 9.41 3.78
CA LEU A 62 2.85 10.10 4.97
C LEU A 62 1.93 11.27 5.35
N ASP A 63 1.49 11.33 6.62
CA ASP A 63 0.78 12.51 7.15
C ASP A 63 1.79 13.59 7.55
N SER A 64 1.58 14.81 7.06
CA SER A 64 2.43 15.97 7.35
C SER A 64 2.14 16.60 8.71
N LYS A 65 0.95 16.37 9.29
CA LYS A 65 0.51 17.01 10.54
C LYS A 65 1.47 16.78 11.72
N PRO A 66 1.98 15.56 11.99
CA PRO A 66 2.90 15.35 13.11
C PRO A 66 4.16 16.21 12.99
N PHE A 67 4.73 16.32 11.78
CA PHE A 67 5.91 17.15 11.53
C PHE A 67 5.62 18.63 11.71
N LEU A 68 4.45 19.11 11.26
CA LEU A 68 4.02 20.49 11.46
C LEU A 68 3.91 20.83 12.94
N VAL A 69 3.20 20.00 13.71
CA VAL A 69 2.99 20.20 15.15
C VAL A 69 4.31 20.26 15.89
N VAL A 70 5.23 19.33 15.61
CA VAL A 70 6.55 19.30 16.25
C VAL A 70 7.39 20.51 15.85
N SER A 71 7.37 20.91 14.57
CA SER A 71 8.08 22.11 14.10
C SER A 71 7.62 23.37 14.82
N TYR A 72 6.30 23.58 14.94
CA TYR A 72 5.75 24.76 15.63
C TYR A 72 6.05 24.78 17.13
N ARG A 73 6.32 23.63 17.75
CA ARG A 73 6.81 23.56 19.13
C ARG A 73 8.31 23.86 19.25
N LYS A 74 9.10 23.55 18.21
CA LYS A 74 10.56 23.72 18.21
C LYS A 74 11.02 25.12 17.80
N TYR A 75 10.26 25.78 16.92
CA TYR A 75 10.69 27.04 16.30
C TYR A 75 9.67 28.15 16.57
N SER A 76 10.16 29.29 17.07
CA SER A 76 9.32 30.44 17.40
C SER A 76 8.81 31.19 16.15
N SER A 77 9.54 31.13 15.03
CA SER A 77 9.10 31.72 13.76
C SER A 77 8.20 30.74 13.00
N SER A 78 6.99 31.18 12.66
CA SER A 78 6.05 30.37 11.87
C SER A 78 6.62 30.00 10.50
N GLU A 79 7.32 30.93 9.84
CA GLU A 79 7.92 30.68 8.52
C GLU A 79 8.99 29.59 8.61
N VAL A 80 9.88 29.69 9.60
CA VAL A 80 10.92 28.68 9.84
C VAL A 80 10.30 27.33 10.24
N ALA A 81 9.25 27.32 11.05
CA ALA A 81 8.55 26.09 11.43
C ALA A 81 7.95 25.38 10.20
N GLN A 82 7.29 26.13 9.32
CA GLN A 82 6.72 25.59 8.07
C GLN A 82 7.81 25.05 7.14
N GLU A 83 8.89 25.80 6.96
CA GLU A 83 10.02 25.38 6.12
C GLU A 83 10.64 24.08 6.66
N LYS A 84 10.91 24.02 7.97
CA LYS A 84 11.48 22.84 8.62
C LYS A 84 10.57 21.64 8.57
N SER A 85 9.25 21.85 8.74
CA SER A 85 8.26 20.79 8.59
C SER A 85 8.25 20.23 7.17
N THR A 86 8.29 21.09 6.16
CA THR A 86 8.33 20.66 4.75
C THR A 86 9.60 19.88 4.45
N GLN A 87 10.75 20.35 4.94
CA GLN A 87 12.04 19.69 4.76
C GLN A 87 12.06 18.27 5.34
N ILE A 88 11.60 18.10 6.58
CA ILE A 88 11.59 16.78 7.22
C ILE A 88 10.55 15.85 6.58
N PHE A 89 9.38 16.38 6.20
CA PHE A 89 8.34 15.61 5.52
C PHE A 89 8.87 15.04 4.20
N SER A 90 9.44 15.89 3.33
CA SER A 90 10.00 15.46 2.05
C SER A 90 11.21 14.53 2.20
N LEU A 91 12.02 14.70 3.25
CA LEU A 91 13.09 13.74 3.56
C LEU A 91 12.48 12.35 3.81
N TRP A 92 11.46 12.26 4.65
CA TRP A 92 10.86 10.97 4.99
C TRP A 92 10.08 10.35 3.84
N GLU A 93 9.37 11.13 3.02
CA GLU A 93 8.77 10.61 1.78
C GLU A 93 9.83 9.93 0.89
N LYS A 94 11.01 10.55 0.75
CA LYS A 94 12.11 10.00 -0.04
C LYS A 94 12.70 8.74 0.58
N GLU A 95 12.92 8.72 1.90
CA GLU A 95 13.45 7.55 2.60
C GLU A 95 12.47 6.37 2.53
N LEU A 96 11.17 6.62 2.76
CA LEU A 96 10.12 5.60 2.68
C LEU A 96 10.02 4.98 1.27
N SER A 97 10.21 5.81 0.24
CA SER A 97 10.22 5.36 -1.16
C SER A 97 11.51 4.66 -1.58
N ASN A 98 12.56 4.66 -0.75
CA ASN A 98 13.85 4.07 -1.08
C ASN A 98 13.82 2.54 -0.88
N PRO A 99 13.88 1.71 -1.95
CA PRO A 99 13.81 0.26 -1.82
C PRO A 99 15.03 -0.37 -1.14
N THR A 100 16.16 0.35 -1.09
CA THR A 100 17.37 -0.15 -0.42
C THR A 100 17.31 -0.03 1.10
N TRP A 101 16.35 0.74 1.62
CA TRP A 101 16.19 0.93 3.06
C TRP A 101 15.04 0.08 3.60
N HIS A 102 15.37 -1.07 4.18
CA HIS A 102 14.38 -2.04 4.66
C HIS A 102 14.64 -2.38 6.14
N PRO A 103 14.20 -1.53 7.09
CA PRO A 103 14.47 -1.69 8.51
C PRO A 103 13.55 -2.74 9.16
N PHE A 104 13.41 -3.91 8.56
CA PHE A 104 12.61 -5.02 9.07
C PHE A 104 13.51 -6.20 9.45
N ASN A 105 13.12 -6.88 10.52
CA ASN A 105 13.67 -8.17 10.92
C ASN A 105 12.56 -9.21 10.85
N VAL A 106 12.92 -10.43 10.44
CA VAL A 106 12.04 -11.58 10.52
C VAL A 106 12.13 -12.16 11.92
N ILE A 107 10.99 -12.26 12.61
CA ILE A 107 10.85 -12.96 13.89
C ILE A 107 9.88 -14.12 13.74
N GLU A 108 10.04 -15.14 14.57
CA GLU A 108 9.10 -16.26 14.63
C GLU A 108 8.14 -16.07 15.80
N ILE A 109 6.85 -16.04 15.50
CA ILE A 109 5.78 -15.94 16.50
C ILE A 109 4.83 -17.12 16.26
N HIS A 110 4.76 -18.05 17.21
CA HIS A 110 3.91 -19.25 17.13
C HIS A 110 4.12 -20.11 15.86
N GLY A 111 5.35 -20.21 15.36
CA GLY A 111 5.69 -20.97 14.16
C GLY A 111 5.46 -20.22 12.84
N GLU A 112 4.96 -18.98 12.89
CA GLU A 112 4.81 -18.10 11.73
C GLU A 112 5.92 -17.04 11.71
N HIS A 113 6.52 -16.84 10.54
CA HIS A 113 7.51 -15.79 10.33
C HIS A 113 6.82 -14.46 10.05
N GLN A 114 7.14 -13.43 10.83
CA GLN A 114 6.59 -12.08 10.70
C GLN A 114 7.71 -11.06 10.57
N GLU A 115 7.52 -10.09 9.67
CA GLU A 115 8.43 -8.95 9.54
C GLU A 115 8.04 -7.86 10.53
N VAL A 116 8.97 -7.48 11.40
CA VAL A 116 8.78 -6.39 12.37
C VAL A 116 9.83 -5.31 12.16
N ILE A 117 9.40 -4.05 12.26
CA ILE A 117 10.32 -2.92 12.19
C ILE A 117 11.27 -2.94 13.39
N HIS A 118 12.56 -2.86 13.13
CA HIS A 118 13.57 -2.61 14.16
C HIS A 118 13.98 -1.13 14.15
N ASP A 119 14.37 -0.62 15.32
CA ASP A 119 14.82 0.76 15.48
C ASP A 119 16.25 0.94 14.94
N ASP A 120 16.35 1.21 13.64
CA ASP A 120 17.62 1.55 12.98
C ASP A 120 18.09 2.98 13.32
N GLU A 121 19.30 3.33 12.89
CA GLU A 121 19.89 4.64 13.20
C GLU A 121 19.01 5.82 12.73
N LYS A 122 18.36 5.69 11.56
CA LYS A 122 17.51 6.74 11.00
C LYS A 122 16.24 6.93 11.82
N LEU A 123 15.57 5.84 12.21
CA LEU A 123 14.36 5.87 13.03
C LEU A 123 14.66 6.39 14.45
N LEU A 124 15.77 5.94 15.05
CA LEU A 124 16.20 6.44 16.36
C LEU A 124 16.51 7.94 16.33
N LYS A 125 17.16 8.41 15.26
CA LYS A 125 17.43 9.83 15.06
C LYS A 125 16.14 10.63 14.88
N LEU A 126 15.18 10.14 14.08
CA LEU A 126 13.86 10.77 13.96
C LEU A 126 13.17 10.91 15.31
N LYS A 127 13.12 9.83 16.08
CA LYS A 127 12.49 9.84 17.41
C LYS A 127 13.14 10.84 18.34
N LYS A 128 14.48 10.89 18.36
CA LYS A 128 15.24 11.84 19.17
C LYS A 128 15.01 13.29 18.74
N ASP A 129 15.09 13.55 17.44
CA ASP A 129 15.12 14.91 16.89
C ASP A 129 13.71 15.46 16.65
N TRP A 130 12.68 14.64 16.53
CA TRP A 130 11.31 15.02 16.16
C TRP A 130 10.22 14.37 17.02
N GLY A 131 10.58 13.55 18.00
CA GLY A 131 9.64 13.00 18.98
C GLY A 131 8.85 11.79 18.49
N ASP A 132 8.04 11.24 19.39
CA ASP A 132 7.30 9.99 19.19
C ASP A 132 6.24 10.09 18.09
N ASP A 133 5.55 11.22 17.96
CA ASP A 133 4.48 11.38 16.95
C ASP A 133 5.02 11.27 15.52
N ALA A 134 6.14 11.94 15.23
CA ALA A 134 6.81 11.86 13.93
C ALA A 134 7.40 10.46 13.68
N TYR A 135 7.95 9.83 14.71
CA TYR A 135 8.46 8.46 14.64
C TYR A 135 7.35 7.44 14.36
N ASN A 136 6.22 7.54 15.06
CA ASN A 136 5.10 6.61 14.94
C ASN A 136 4.45 6.72 13.56
N VAL A 137 4.24 7.92 13.01
CA VAL A 137 3.66 8.07 11.66
C VAL A 137 4.53 7.43 10.58
N VAL A 138 5.86 7.58 10.68
CA VAL A 138 6.79 6.95 9.73
C VAL A 138 6.75 5.42 9.85
N ARG A 139 6.69 4.88 11.07
CA ARG A 139 6.59 3.42 11.28
C ARG A 139 5.28 2.84 10.77
N THR A 140 4.17 3.53 10.98
CA THR A 140 2.87 3.13 10.41
C THR A 140 2.97 3.07 8.89
N VAL A 141 3.51 4.11 8.26
CA VAL A 141 3.66 4.17 6.80
C VAL A 141 4.60 3.07 6.27
N LEU A 142 5.71 2.80 6.95
CA LEU A 142 6.60 1.67 6.62
C LEU A 142 5.85 0.34 6.63
N THR A 143 5.06 0.10 7.68
CA THR A 143 4.29 -1.14 7.83
C THR A 143 3.25 -1.25 6.71
N GLU A 144 2.50 -0.18 6.45
CA GLU A 144 1.51 -0.16 5.36
C GLU A 144 2.15 -0.39 3.98
N LEU A 145 3.31 0.21 3.70
CA LEU A 145 4.05 -0.02 2.46
C LEU A 145 4.51 -1.48 2.35
N ASN A 146 4.91 -2.11 3.45
CA ASN A 146 5.33 -3.51 3.47
C ASN A 146 4.16 -4.47 3.26
N ASP A 147 3.02 -4.19 3.89
CA ASP A 147 1.84 -5.06 3.84
C ASP A 147 1.10 -4.96 2.50
N TYR A 148 0.98 -3.75 1.94
CA TYR A 148 0.17 -3.49 0.75
C TYR A 148 0.99 -3.39 -0.54
N ASN A 149 2.28 -3.04 -0.47
CA ASN A 149 3.11 -2.85 -1.65
C ASN A 149 4.61 -3.07 -1.41
N PRO A 150 5.03 -4.23 -0.88
CA PRO A 150 6.39 -4.44 -0.38
C PRO A 150 7.45 -4.22 -1.44
N SER A 151 7.16 -4.60 -2.69
CA SER A 151 8.11 -4.52 -3.80
C SER A 151 8.25 -3.12 -4.40
N ARG A 152 7.16 -2.34 -4.46
CA ARG A 152 7.16 -1.08 -5.23
C ARG A 152 7.12 0.17 -4.36
N ARG A 153 6.71 0.05 -3.10
CA ARG A 153 6.74 1.12 -2.08
C ARG A 153 6.13 2.46 -2.52
N TYR A 154 5.09 2.41 -3.35
CA TYR A 154 4.25 3.58 -3.63
C TYR A 154 2.94 3.49 -2.87
N VAL A 155 2.31 4.66 -2.69
CA VAL A 155 1.00 4.82 -2.05
C VAL A 155 -0.08 4.03 -2.79
N VAL A 156 -0.79 3.15 -2.09
CA VAL A 156 -1.88 2.36 -2.66
C VAL A 156 -3.23 2.91 -2.21
N PRO A 157 -4.07 3.43 -3.11
CA PRO A 157 -5.44 3.81 -2.78
C PRO A 157 -6.33 2.56 -2.73
N GLU A 158 -7.06 2.39 -1.63
CA GLU A 158 -7.97 1.26 -1.42
C GLU A 158 -9.31 1.74 -0.88
N LEU A 159 -10.39 1.07 -1.27
CA LEU A 159 -11.69 1.28 -0.63
C LEU A 159 -11.66 0.67 0.77
N TRP A 160 -12.00 1.49 1.75
CA TRP A 160 -11.92 1.16 3.16
C TRP A 160 -13.21 1.48 3.87
N ASN A 161 -13.67 0.55 4.70
CA ASN A 161 -14.74 0.79 5.65
C ASN A 161 -14.09 1.28 6.95
N TYR A 162 -14.25 2.56 7.26
CA TYR A 162 -13.68 3.18 8.46
C TYR A 162 -14.41 2.80 9.76
N VAL A 163 -15.62 2.26 9.67
CA VAL A 163 -16.38 1.77 10.83
C VAL A 163 -15.92 0.37 11.23
N GLU A 164 -15.70 -0.50 10.24
CA GLU A 164 -15.29 -1.90 10.47
C GLU A 164 -13.76 -2.10 10.42
N ASP A 165 -13.01 -1.04 10.11
CA ASP A 165 -11.56 -1.03 9.87
C ASP A 165 -11.09 -2.16 8.96
N LYS A 166 -11.73 -2.29 7.80
CA LYS A 166 -11.42 -3.33 6.81
C LYS A 166 -11.55 -2.87 5.37
N LYS A 167 -10.86 -3.59 4.48
CA LYS A 167 -10.95 -3.41 3.04
C LYS A 167 -12.36 -3.75 2.54
N VAL A 168 -12.89 -2.91 1.66
CA VAL A 168 -14.18 -3.13 1.01
C VAL A 168 -13.98 -3.91 -0.30
N THR A 169 -14.79 -4.94 -0.50
CA THR A 169 -14.79 -5.70 -1.75
C THR A 169 -15.52 -4.94 -2.86
N LEU A 170 -15.24 -5.21 -4.14
CA LEU A 170 -15.99 -4.57 -5.24
C LEU A 170 -17.50 -4.84 -5.12
N ALA A 171 -17.88 -6.04 -4.68
CA ALA A 171 -19.28 -6.40 -4.54
C ALA A 171 -19.99 -5.55 -3.48
N GLU A 172 -19.36 -5.32 -2.33
CA GLU A 172 -19.90 -4.45 -1.27
C GLU A 172 -19.98 -3.00 -1.75
N ALA A 173 -18.92 -2.50 -2.39
CA ALA A 173 -18.88 -1.14 -2.92
C ALA A 173 -19.99 -0.90 -3.97
N ILE A 174 -20.19 -1.83 -4.90
CA ILE A 174 -21.26 -1.75 -5.91
C ILE A 174 -22.64 -1.76 -5.23
N LYS A 175 -22.87 -2.62 -4.22
CA LYS A 175 -24.13 -2.64 -3.47
C LYS A 175 -24.42 -1.28 -2.83
N VAL A 176 -23.42 -0.65 -2.22
CA VAL A 176 -23.58 0.67 -1.61
C VAL A 176 -23.90 1.74 -2.65
N LEU A 177 -23.23 1.74 -3.81
CA LEU A 177 -23.55 2.68 -4.89
C LEU A 177 -24.98 2.49 -5.41
N LEU A 178 -25.41 1.26 -5.62
CA LEU A 178 -26.77 0.96 -6.10
C LEU A 178 -27.84 1.42 -5.10
N ASN A 179 -27.60 1.23 -3.80
CA ASN A 179 -28.52 1.68 -2.76
C ASN A 179 -28.62 3.21 -2.67
N ASN A 180 -27.55 3.94 -3.00
CA ASN A 180 -27.53 5.40 -2.98
C ASN A 180 -28.19 6.04 -4.22
N LEU A 181 -28.55 5.24 -5.24
CA LEU A 181 -29.22 5.70 -6.47
C LEU A 181 -30.74 5.51 -6.42
N GLN A 182 -31.28 4.92 -5.35
CA GLN A 182 -32.71 4.68 -5.12
C GLN A 182 -33.31 5.72 -4.18
#